data_AF-A0A2C9KDP2-F1
#
_entry.id   AF-A0A2C9KDP2-F1
#
_cell.length_a   1.000
_cell.length_b   1.000
_cell.length_c   1.000
_cell.angle_alpha   90.00
_cell.angle_beta   90.00
_cell.angle_gamma   90.00
#
_symmetry.space_group_name_H-M   'P 1'
#
loop_
_entity.id
_entity.type
_entity.pdbx_description
1 polymer ?
#
loop_
_entity_poly.entity_id
_entity_poly.type
_entity_poly.pdbx_seq_one_letter_code
_entity_poly.pdbx_strand_id
1 'polypeptide(L)'
;MRELITMKFTSASDKCKMGSSSIGILIPCQFTSTESSVSSGTCSQQVKCKLPYNFCEAKSFSTMTKVSEGILLGIGNPLLDISIDGDEQLLNRYGLLSNNAVLATPEQHQIFHDIVKNYKPTFIAGGATQNSIRVAQWLLQVKNATTFLGAVGDDKFKDILEKNARGVGVNVQYQVIKGEKTGVCAAIIVGLDRSLITELGAAQKFSFDFLKKTEKWALVEKAKFFYIGGFLLTVSPDSVLYVSQYCSSVKKTLVMNLHATFLCDIFADQKLGLLQHIDILFGNGDEAQALAKAIGLKSVTIKDIAVEVASLPKVNSDRPRIVIFTQGKDPTYIATEGKVQEMPVDPIDPSLIKDTNGCGDAFVGGFLSQLVQGKPLSECLRCGRYAAKVVIQHFGCTFDERPDFV
;
A
#
# COMPACT_ATOMS: atom_id res chain seq x y z
N MET A 1 33.91 44.40 -5.47
CA MET A 1 34.85 43.26 -5.40
C MET A 1 33.98 42.01 -5.48
N ARG A 2 33.73 41.45 -6.68
CA ARG A 2 34.51 40.39 -7.37
C ARG A 2 34.72 39.18 -6.42
N GLU A 3 34.29 37.96 -6.72
CA GLU A 3 34.28 37.26 -8.01
C GLU A 3 33.28 36.09 -8.09
N LEU A 4 32.71 35.90 -9.28
CA LEU A 4 31.97 34.73 -9.74
C LEU A 4 32.94 33.61 -10.13
N ILE A 5 32.52 32.34 -9.99
CA ILE A 5 33.05 31.24 -10.80
C ILE A 5 31.91 30.66 -11.63
N THR A 6 31.96 30.95 -12.93
CA THR A 6 31.11 30.43 -13.99
C THR A 6 31.93 29.40 -14.77
N MET A 7 31.48 28.14 -14.84
CA MET A 7 32.09 27.15 -15.74
C MET A 7 31.36 27.15 -17.10
N LYS A 8 32.07 27.62 -18.12
CA LYS A 8 31.72 27.47 -19.54
C LYS A 8 32.23 26.11 -20.04
N PHE A 9 31.39 25.36 -20.76
CA PHE A 9 31.84 24.33 -21.69
C PHE A 9 31.83 24.90 -23.10
N THR A 10 33.00 24.91 -23.75
CA THR A 10 33.21 25.28 -25.14
C THR A 10 33.06 24.07 -26.05
N SER A 11 32.42 24.31 -27.19
CA SER A 11 32.31 23.42 -28.35
C SER A 11 33.66 23.22 -29.07
N ALA A 12 33.86 22.04 -29.63
CA ALA A 12 34.69 21.85 -30.82
C ALA A 12 34.17 20.64 -31.62
N SER A 13 33.99 20.88 -32.91
CA SER A 13 33.42 20.01 -33.93
C SER A 13 34.49 19.16 -34.64
N ASP A 14 33.98 18.20 -35.42
CA ASP A 14 34.56 17.60 -36.63
C ASP A 14 35.64 16.51 -36.51
N LYS A 15 35.29 15.27 -36.89
CA LYS A 15 35.53 14.79 -38.27
C LYS A 15 34.90 13.42 -38.54
N CYS A 16 34.20 13.39 -39.67
CA CYS A 16 33.64 12.24 -40.36
C CYS A 16 34.74 11.48 -41.14
N LYS A 17 34.69 10.13 -41.20
CA LYS A 17 34.74 9.32 -42.46
C LYS A 17 34.84 7.80 -42.24
N MET A 18 33.86 7.12 -42.87
CA MET A 18 33.92 5.92 -43.74
C MET A 18 34.09 4.49 -43.20
N GLY A 19 33.23 3.61 -43.74
CA GLY A 19 33.41 2.16 -43.93
C GLY A 19 32.15 1.34 -43.58
N SER A 20 31.16 1.17 -44.48
CA SER A 20 30.88 -0.08 -45.26
C SER A 20 30.77 -1.34 -44.37
N SER A 21 29.78 -2.22 -44.41
CA SER A 21 28.88 -2.74 -45.46
C SER A 21 27.94 -3.75 -44.75
N SER A 22 26.60 -3.66 -44.90
CA SER A 22 25.75 -4.54 -45.74
C SER A 22 25.57 -6.00 -45.28
N ILE A 23 24.35 -6.52 -45.52
CA ILE A 23 23.86 -7.91 -45.49
C ILE A 23 23.20 -8.28 -44.14
N GLY A 24 21.96 -8.76 -44.05
CA GLY A 24 20.99 -9.21 -45.05
C GLY A 24 19.99 -10.12 -44.34
N ILE A 25 18.71 -9.77 -44.41
CA ILE A 25 17.56 -10.55 -43.95
C ILE A 25 17.34 -11.71 -44.94
N LEU A 26 17.06 -12.92 -44.44
CA LEU A 26 16.03 -13.87 -44.90
C LEU A 26 16.35 -15.31 -44.47
N ILE A 27 15.53 -15.88 -43.58
CA ILE A 27 15.40 -17.32 -43.34
C ILE A 27 14.00 -17.72 -43.86
N PRO A 28 13.87 -18.64 -44.82
CA PRO A 28 12.55 -19.12 -45.24
C PRO A 28 12.10 -20.30 -44.37
N CYS A 29 10.91 -20.18 -43.77
CA CYS A 29 10.15 -21.27 -43.21
C CYS A 29 9.41 -22.00 -44.34
N GLN A 30 9.70 -23.28 -44.56
CA GLN A 30 8.88 -24.18 -45.37
C GLN A 30 7.91 -24.92 -44.44
N PHE A 31 6.61 -24.72 -44.65
CA PHE A 31 5.55 -25.62 -44.17
C PHE A 31 4.95 -26.29 -45.40
N THR A 32 5.04 -27.62 -45.47
CA THR A 32 4.27 -28.45 -46.39
C THR A 32 3.01 -28.96 -45.71
N SER A 33 1.95 -28.98 -46.51
CA SER A 33 0.60 -29.44 -46.22
C SER A 33 0.50 -30.97 -46.15
N THR A 34 -0.51 -31.46 -45.44
CA THR A 34 -1.35 -32.59 -45.89
C THR A 34 -2.65 -32.63 -45.07
N GLU A 35 -3.77 -32.68 -45.79
CA GLU A 35 -5.13 -32.87 -45.30
C GLU A 35 -5.41 -34.35 -45.00
N SER A 36 -6.31 -34.63 -44.05
CA SER A 36 -7.30 -35.72 -44.18
C SER A 36 -8.42 -35.65 -43.12
N SER A 37 -9.63 -35.38 -43.64
CA SER A 37 -10.96 -35.90 -43.30
C SER A 37 -11.39 -36.32 -41.87
N VAL A 38 -12.36 -35.56 -41.35
CA VAL A 38 -13.70 -35.93 -40.79
C VAL A 38 -13.84 -37.15 -39.86
N SER A 39 -14.24 -36.91 -38.60
CA SER A 39 -15.47 -37.49 -38.02
C SER A 39 -15.88 -36.82 -36.70
N SER A 40 -17.19 -36.87 -36.46
CA SER A 40 -18.03 -36.23 -35.44
C SER A 40 -17.71 -36.57 -33.98
N GLY A 41 -17.78 -35.57 -33.11
CA GLY A 41 -17.84 -35.76 -31.66
C GLY A 41 -18.02 -34.44 -30.92
N THR A 42 -19.22 -34.23 -30.37
CA THR A 42 -19.61 -33.11 -29.50
C THR A 42 -18.60 -32.89 -28.36
N CYS A 43 -18.05 -31.68 -28.25
CA CYS A 43 -17.25 -31.27 -27.09
C CYS A 43 -17.71 -29.89 -26.60
N SER A 44 -18.35 -29.88 -25.44
CA SER A 44 -18.63 -28.68 -24.65
C SER A 44 -17.31 -27.99 -24.28
N GLN A 45 -17.05 -26.83 -24.86
CA GLN A 45 -15.89 -26.00 -24.51
C GLN A 45 -16.11 -25.35 -23.13
N GLN A 46 -15.60 -26.01 -22.09
CA GLN A 46 -15.14 -25.30 -20.90
C GLN A 46 -13.86 -24.54 -21.27
N VAL A 47 -13.93 -23.22 -21.23
CA VAL A 47 -12.75 -22.35 -21.33
C VAL A 47 -11.90 -22.57 -20.09
N LYS A 48 -10.96 -23.53 -20.16
CA LYS A 48 -9.87 -23.66 -19.19
C LYS A 48 -8.82 -22.60 -19.52
N CYS A 49 -8.82 -21.51 -18.76
CA CYS A 49 -7.74 -20.55 -18.72
C CYS A 49 -6.48 -21.26 -18.17
N LYS A 50 -5.61 -21.73 -19.08
CA LYS A 50 -4.26 -22.20 -18.72
C LYS A 50 -3.36 -20.98 -18.57
N LEU A 51 -3.08 -20.59 -17.33
CA LEU A 51 -1.96 -19.70 -17.03
C LEU A 51 -0.65 -20.46 -17.33
N PRO A 52 0.29 -19.90 -18.12
CA PRO A 52 1.62 -20.48 -18.24
C PRO A 52 2.47 -20.06 -17.03
N TYR A 53 3.41 -20.94 -16.65
CA TYR A 53 4.40 -20.82 -15.57
C TYR A 53 3.96 -21.29 -14.17
N ASN A 54 4.26 -22.56 -13.90
CA ASN A 54 4.49 -23.08 -12.55
C ASN A 54 5.69 -22.35 -11.94
N PHE A 55 5.43 -21.42 -11.03
CA PHE A 55 6.42 -21.01 -10.04
C PHE A 55 6.71 -22.23 -9.16
N CYS A 56 7.84 -22.89 -9.39
CA CYS A 56 8.35 -23.90 -8.47
C CYS A 56 8.45 -23.30 -7.06
N GLU A 57 7.75 -23.97 -6.16
CA GLU A 57 7.87 -24.02 -4.70
C GLU A 57 8.94 -23.12 -4.09
N ALA A 58 8.54 -21.91 -3.69
CA ALA A 58 9.17 -21.28 -2.54
C ALA A 58 8.98 -22.24 -1.35
N LYS A 59 10.11 -22.73 -0.81
CA LYS A 59 10.26 -23.66 0.33
C LYS A 59 8.97 -23.87 1.13
N SER A 60 8.49 -25.12 1.19
CA SER A 60 7.25 -25.50 1.87
C SER A 60 7.12 -24.88 3.26
N PHE A 61 6.22 -23.90 3.41
CA PHE A 61 5.68 -23.49 4.70
C PHE A 61 4.64 -24.52 5.13
N SER A 62 5.15 -25.57 5.77
CA SER A 62 4.40 -26.69 6.33
C SER A 62 3.64 -26.28 7.61
N THR A 63 2.44 -26.85 7.76
CA THR A 63 1.52 -26.90 8.91
C THR A 63 0.76 -25.63 9.26
N MET A 64 -0.59 -25.75 9.35
CA MET A 64 -1.52 -24.70 9.79
C MET A 64 -1.06 -24.08 11.10
N THR A 65 -0.38 -22.94 11.02
CA THR A 65 -0.05 -22.13 12.19
C THR A 65 -1.35 -21.58 12.76
N LYS A 66 -1.74 -22.06 13.94
CA LYS A 66 -2.79 -21.45 14.73
C LYS A 66 -2.41 -19.98 14.94
N VAL A 67 -3.17 -19.07 14.36
CA VAL A 67 -2.98 -17.61 14.49
C VAL A 67 -3.01 -17.27 15.97
N SER A 68 -1.92 -16.71 16.48
CA SER A 68 -1.81 -16.34 17.89
C SER A 68 -2.22 -14.88 18.11
N GLU A 69 -2.67 -14.55 19.32
CA GLU A 69 -2.85 -13.15 19.71
C GLU A 69 -1.58 -12.34 19.51
N GLY A 70 -1.70 -11.13 18.95
CA GLY A 70 -0.59 -10.22 18.70
C GLY A 70 0.39 -10.69 17.63
N ILE A 71 -0.01 -11.59 16.72
CA ILE A 71 0.87 -12.07 15.63
C ILE A 71 1.24 -10.95 14.66
N LEU A 72 0.34 -9.99 14.44
CA LEU A 72 0.49 -8.85 13.54
C LEU A 72 0.42 -7.53 14.33
N LEU A 73 1.44 -6.70 14.18
CA LEU A 73 1.49 -5.36 14.77
C LEU A 73 1.44 -4.28 13.68
N GLY A 74 0.41 -3.43 13.74
CA GLY A 74 0.28 -2.23 12.94
C GLY A 74 0.74 -0.99 13.69
N ILE A 75 1.45 -0.08 13.01
CA ILE A 75 1.81 1.23 13.55
C ILE A 75 1.48 2.31 12.51
N GLY A 76 0.68 3.31 12.88
CA GLY A 76 0.28 4.37 11.96
C GLY A 76 -0.54 5.46 12.62
N ASN A 77 -1.18 6.27 11.78
CA ASN A 77 -1.97 7.42 12.21
C ASN A 77 -3.46 7.01 12.31
N PRO A 78 -4.04 6.90 13.52
CA PRO A 78 -5.47 6.70 13.69
C PRO A 78 -6.18 8.04 13.41
N LEU A 79 -7.07 8.05 12.43
CA LEU A 79 -7.76 9.25 11.96
C LEU A 79 -9.26 8.98 11.90
N LEU A 80 -10.07 10.00 12.19
CA LEU A 80 -11.49 9.96 11.87
C LEU A 80 -11.72 10.52 10.46
N ASP A 81 -12.28 9.71 9.58
CA ASP A 81 -12.60 10.13 8.22
C ASP A 81 -13.93 10.90 8.21
N ILE A 82 -13.95 12.04 7.55
CA ILE A 82 -15.12 12.89 7.29
C ILE A 82 -15.39 12.85 5.80
N SER A 83 -16.31 11.96 5.39
CA SER A 83 -16.63 11.76 3.98
C SER A 83 -17.82 12.62 3.56
N ILE A 84 -17.70 13.34 2.44
CA ILE A 84 -18.75 14.17 1.85
C ILE A 84 -18.78 14.02 0.33
N ASP A 85 -19.99 14.09 -0.25
CA ASP A 85 -20.17 14.35 -1.67
C ASP A 85 -19.90 15.84 -1.93
N GLY A 86 -18.82 16.15 -2.64
CA GLY A 86 -18.36 17.49 -2.92
C GLY A 86 -18.49 17.87 -4.40
N ASP A 87 -17.85 18.95 -4.77
CA ASP A 87 -17.75 19.40 -6.15
C ASP A 87 -16.37 20.00 -6.46
N GLU A 88 -16.11 20.24 -7.75
CA GLU A 88 -14.88 20.89 -8.22
C GLU A 88 -14.70 22.30 -7.64
N GLN A 89 -15.79 23.00 -7.28
CA GLN A 89 -15.68 24.34 -6.72
C GLN A 89 -15.09 24.31 -5.30
N LEU A 90 -15.46 23.31 -4.50
CA LEU A 90 -14.88 23.06 -3.19
C LEU A 90 -13.39 22.72 -3.30
N LEU A 91 -13.02 21.84 -4.23
CA LEU A 91 -11.61 21.49 -4.45
C LEU A 91 -10.78 22.73 -4.82
N ASN A 92 -11.25 23.49 -5.81
CA ASN A 92 -10.58 24.70 -6.28
C ASN A 92 -10.46 25.77 -5.18
N ARG A 93 -11.49 25.93 -4.33
CA ARG A 93 -11.47 26.88 -3.21
C ARG A 93 -10.32 26.61 -2.23
N TYR A 94 -9.99 25.35 -2.01
CA TYR A 94 -8.95 24.92 -1.07
C TYR A 94 -7.65 24.50 -1.74
N GLY A 95 -7.51 24.68 -3.06
CA GLY A 95 -6.31 24.32 -3.82
C GLY A 95 -6.04 22.81 -3.83
N LEU A 96 -7.10 22.00 -3.83
CA LEU A 96 -7.00 20.55 -3.83
C LEU A 96 -7.11 20.00 -5.25
N LEU A 97 -6.33 18.95 -5.52
CA LEU A 97 -6.39 18.21 -6.78
C LEU A 97 -7.30 17.01 -6.64
N SER A 98 -8.02 16.66 -7.71
CA SER A 98 -8.75 15.40 -7.77
C SER A 98 -7.79 14.21 -7.62
N ASN A 99 -8.28 13.14 -6.99
CA ASN A 99 -7.56 11.88 -6.78
C ASN A 99 -6.17 12.04 -6.11
N ASN A 100 -6.08 12.87 -5.07
CA ASN A 100 -4.82 13.18 -4.38
C ASN A 100 -4.95 13.10 -2.85
N ALA A 101 -3.82 12.97 -2.15
CA ALA A 101 -3.74 12.96 -0.70
C ALA A 101 -2.70 13.97 -0.18
N VAL A 102 -3.14 14.89 0.68
CA VAL A 102 -2.29 15.95 1.24
C VAL A 102 -2.48 16.12 2.75
N LEU A 103 -1.47 16.70 3.40
CA LEU A 103 -1.59 17.24 4.75
C LEU A 103 -2.12 18.68 4.66
N ALA A 104 -3.05 19.04 5.54
CA ALA A 104 -3.63 20.37 5.57
C ALA A 104 -2.58 21.42 5.97
N THR A 105 -2.52 22.54 5.24
CA THR A 105 -1.79 23.73 5.69
C THR A 105 -2.66 24.57 6.63
N PRO A 106 -2.10 25.49 7.43
CA PRO A 106 -2.88 26.37 8.31
C PRO A 106 -4.00 27.13 7.59
N GLU A 107 -3.78 27.52 6.34
CA GLU A 107 -4.76 28.24 5.51
C GLU A 107 -5.92 27.33 5.06
N GLN A 108 -5.69 26.01 4.98
CA GLN A 108 -6.69 25.04 4.55
C GLN A 108 -7.55 24.49 5.71
N HIS A 109 -7.18 24.71 6.97
CA HIS A 109 -7.89 24.14 8.14
C HIS A 109 -9.39 24.49 8.18
N GLN A 110 -9.79 25.62 7.59
CA GLN A 110 -11.20 26.04 7.52
C GLN A 110 -12.09 25.00 6.81
N ILE A 111 -11.52 24.15 5.95
CA ILE A 111 -12.28 23.13 5.22
C ILE A 111 -13.03 22.18 6.15
N PHE A 112 -12.42 21.77 7.28
CA PHE A 112 -13.02 20.80 8.19
C PHE A 112 -14.28 21.36 8.87
N HIS A 113 -14.33 22.67 9.10
CA HIS A 113 -15.53 23.33 9.58
C HIS A 113 -16.56 23.50 8.46
N ASP A 114 -16.13 23.91 7.27
CA ASP A 114 -17.01 24.17 6.14
C ASP A 114 -17.74 22.91 5.64
N ILE A 115 -17.05 21.78 5.57
CA ILE A 115 -17.66 20.51 5.15
C ILE A 115 -18.66 20.00 6.18
N VAL A 116 -18.41 20.21 7.47
CA VAL A 116 -19.36 19.82 8.52
C VAL A 116 -20.59 20.72 8.54
N LYS A 117 -20.40 22.02 8.26
CA LYS A 117 -21.50 23.00 8.28
C LYS A 117 -22.39 22.94 7.04
N ASN A 118 -21.79 22.79 5.85
CA ASN A 118 -22.48 23.04 4.58
C ASN A 118 -22.84 21.77 3.81
N TYR A 119 -22.33 20.60 4.22
CA TYR A 119 -22.57 19.31 3.57
C TYR A 119 -23.20 18.31 4.55
N LYS A 120 -23.43 17.08 4.07
CA LYS A 120 -23.93 15.97 4.87
C LYS A 120 -22.78 14.99 5.15
N PRO A 121 -21.90 15.26 6.13
CA PRO A 121 -20.76 14.40 6.40
C PRO A 121 -21.16 13.05 6.98
N THR A 122 -20.45 12.02 6.56
CA THR A 122 -20.42 10.72 7.24
C THR A 122 -19.10 10.58 7.98
N PHE A 123 -19.16 10.25 9.27
CA PHE A 123 -17.98 10.04 10.11
C PHE A 123 -17.67 8.57 10.22
N ILE A 124 -16.46 8.18 9.80
CA ILE A 124 -16.04 6.79 9.69
C ILE A 124 -14.70 6.62 10.41
N ALA A 125 -14.54 5.54 11.18
CA ALA A 125 -13.24 5.22 11.74
C ALA A 125 -12.26 4.91 10.60
N GLY A 126 -11.16 5.66 10.53
CA GLY A 126 -10.24 5.64 9.40
C GLY A 126 -8.78 5.51 9.83
N GLY A 127 -7.91 6.08 9.00
CA GLY A 127 -6.46 5.95 9.07
C GLY A 127 -5.97 4.71 8.32
N ALA A 128 -5.15 4.91 7.28
CA ALA A 128 -4.79 3.86 6.31
C ALA A 128 -4.24 2.56 6.95
N THR A 129 -3.28 2.69 7.88
CA THR A 129 -2.77 1.53 8.61
C THR A 129 -3.83 0.87 9.47
N GLN A 130 -4.66 1.66 10.14
CA GLN A 130 -5.71 1.14 11.03
C GLN A 130 -6.80 0.41 10.24
N ASN A 131 -7.16 0.92 9.06
CA ASN A 131 -8.07 0.26 8.12
C ASN A 131 -7.53 -1.12 7.72
N SER A 132 -6.27 -1.20 7.29
CA SER A 132 -5.65 -2.46 6.91
C SER A 132 -5.64 -3.47 8.07
N ILE A 133 -5.36 -3.01 9.29
CA ILE A 133 -5.34 -3.85 10.49
C ILE A 133 -6.74 -4.32 10.87
N ARG A 134 -7.76 -3.46 10.78
CA ARG A 134 -9.17 -3.83 11.00
C ARG A 134 -9.63 -4.88 9.99
N VAL A 135 -9.29 -4.72 8.72
CA VAL A 135 -9.62 -5.71 7.67
C VAL A 135 -8.90 -7.03 7.90
N ALA A 136 -7.60 -7.01 8.24
CA ALA A 136 -6.86 -8.23 8.59
C ALA A 136 -7.50 -8.95 9.78
N GLN A 137 -7.85 -8.21 10.83
CA GLN A 137 -8.52 -8.74 12.02
C GLN A 137 -9.89 -9.35 11.71
N TRP A 138 -10.68 -8.67 10.87
CA TRP A 138 -11.96 -9.15 10.38
C TRP A 138 -11.83 -10.45 9.60
N LEU A 139 -10.81 -10.61 8.75
CA LEU A 139 -10.60 -11.86 8.03
C LEU A 139 -10.06 -12.99 8.92
N LEU A 140 -9.27 -12.66 9.93
CA LEU A 140 -8.68 -13.66 10.84
C LEU A 140 -9.69 -14.26 11.82
N GLN A 141 -10.68 -13.48 12.27
CA GLN A 141 -11.70 -13.91 13.26
C GLN A 141 -11.10 -14.51 14.56
N VAL A 142 -9.84 -14.19 14.87
CA VAL A 142 -9.17 -14.57 16.13
C VAL A 142 -8.97 -13.30 16.95
N LYS A 143 -9.71 -13.18 18.05
CA LYS A 143 -9.66 -11.99 18.93
C LYS A 143 -8.21 -11.61 19.27
N ASN A 144 -7.90 -10.32 19.17
CA ASN A 144 -6.58 -9.77 19.46
C ASN A 144 -5.43 -10.35 18.61
N ALA A 145 -5.69 -11.05 17.51
CA ALA A 145 -4.63 -11.51 16.59
C ALA A 145 -3.79 -10.33 16.06
N THR A 146 -4.44 -9.19 15.85
CA THR A 146 -3.80 -7.95 15.46
C THR A 146 -3.70 -6.97 16.63
N THR A 147 -2.62 -6.19 16.66
CA THR A 147 -2.42 -5.06 17.58
C THR A 147 -2.19 -3.79 16.78
N PHE A 148 -2.68 -2.65 17.27
CA PHE A 148 -2.48 -1.35 16.62
C PHE A 148 -1.93 -0.31 17.59
N LEU A 149 -0.86 0.38 17.19
CA LEU A 149 -0.24 1.51 17.88
C LEU A 149 -0.40 2.79 17.07
N GLY A 150 -0.72 3.89 17.75
CA GLY A 150 -0.88 5.22 17.17
C GLY A 150 -1.24 6.24 18.25
N ALA A 151 -1.30 7.53 17.91
CA ALA A 151 -1.62 8.59 18.87
C ALA A 151 -2.98 9.26 18.57
N VAL A 152 -3.73 9.54 19.62
CA VAL A 152 -5.09 10.10 19.59
C VAL A 152 -5.25 11.19 20.65
N GLY A 153 -6.22 12.08 20.46
CA GLY A 153 -6.59 13.06 21.47
C GLY A 153 -7.37 12.41 22.61
N ASP A 154 -7.68 13.18 23.65
CA ASP A 154 -8.60 12.73 24.70
C ASP A 154 -10.01 13.30 24.45
N ASP A 155 -10.64 12.81 23.38
CA ASP A 155 -11.93 13.32 22.89
C ASP A 155 -12.87 12.22 22.39
N LYS A 156 -14.08 12.61 21.97
CA LYS A 156 -15.09 11.67 21.46
C LYS A 156 -14.65 10.96 20.18
N PHE A 157 -13.73 11.54 19.41
CA PHE A 157 -13.25 10.92 18.17
C PHE A 157 -12.33 9.74 18.49
N LYS A 158 -11.49 9.84 19.53
CA LYS A 158 -10.80 8.66 20.10
C LYS A 158 -11.78 7.55 20.44
N ASP A 159 -12.87 7.88 21.15
CA ASP A 159 -13.84 6.86 21.57
C ASP A 159 -14.50 6.15 20.38
N ILE A 160 -14.81 6.89 19.30
CA ILE A 160 -15.32 6.33 18.04
C ILE A 160 -14.28 5.39 17.41
N LEU A 161 -13.03 5.81 17.29
CA LEU A 161 -11.96 5.00 16.69
C LEU A 161 -11.73 3.71 17.50
N GLU A 162 -11.63 3.84 18.81
CA GLU A 162 -11.39 2.71 19.72
C GLU A 162 -12.56 1.73 19.70
N LYS A 163 -13.81 2.22 19.76
CA LYS A 163 -15.00 1.36 19.69
C LYS A 163 -15.05 0.58 18.38
N ASN A 164 -14.79 1.22 17.24
CA ASN A 164 -14.83 0.55 15.94
C ASN A 164 -13.71 -0.48 15.78
N ALA A 165 -12.48 -0.14 16.14
CA ALA A 165 -11.35 -1.05 16.01
C ALA A 165 -11.43 -2.22 17.01
N ARG A 166 -11.80 -1.98 18.27
CA ARG A 166 -12.04 -3.06 19.24
C ARG A 166 -13.26 -3.88 18.91
N GLY A 167 -14.29 -3.28 18.30
CA GLY A 167 -15.52 -3.96 17.89
C GLY A 167 -15.27 -5.11 16.91
N VAL A 168 -14.28 -4.97 16.01
CA VAL A 168 -13.85 -6.06 15.12
C VAL A 168 -12.81 -6.99 15.75
N GLY A 169 -12.35 -6.71 16.97
CA GLY A 169 -11.43 -7.55 17.74
C GLY A 169 -9.95 -7.12 17.73
N VAL A 170 -9.62 -5.90 17.28
CA VAL A 170 -8.22 -5.40 17.31
C VAL A 170 -7.80 -5.10 18.75
N ASN A 171 -6.58 -5.48 19.11
CA ASN A 171 -5.95 -4.99 20.33
C ASN A 171 -5.41 -3.57 20.13
N VAL A 172 -6.26 -2.58 20.40
CA VAL A 172 -5.91 -1.15 20.25
C VAL A 172 -5.07 -0.67 21.44
N GLN A 173 -3.96 0.00 21.13
CA GLN A 173 -2.96 0.46 22.10
C GLN A 173 -2.56 1.91 21.82
N TYR A 174 -3.50 2.85 21.89
CA TYR A 174 -3.23 4.25 21.59
C TYR A 174 -2.36 4.95 22.65
N GLN A 175 -1.55 5.90 22.19
CA GLN A 175 -0.98 6.97 23.00
C GLN A 175 -2.02 8.10 23.07
N VAL A 176 -2.59 8.33 24.26
CA VAL A 176 -3.54 9.42 24.46
C VAL A 176 -2.79 10.70 24.80
N ILE A 177 -2.97 11.73 23.98
CA ILE A 177 -2.33 13.04 24.15
C ILE A 177 -3.34 14.02 24.74
N LYS A 178 -3.17 14.36 26.02
CA LYS A 178 -4.07 15.29 26.72
C LYS A 178 -3.98 16.70 26.12
N GLY A 179 -5.15 17.34 25.95
CA GLY A 179 -5.27 18.69 25.41
C GLY A 179 -5.23 18.80 23.88
N GLU A 180 -4.97 17.69 23.18
CA GLU A 180 -4.98 17.63 21.72
C GLU A 180 -6.28 17.01 21.20
N LYS A 181 -6.65 17.39 19.98
CA LYS A 181 -7.75 16.76 19.25
C LYS A 181 -7.24 15.54 18.47
N THR A 182 -8.04 14.49 18.38
CA THR A 182 -7.79 13.36 17.48
C THR A 182 -7.76 13.85 16.03
N GLY A 183 -6.84 13.30 15.24
CA GLY A 183 -6.68 13.66 13.84
C GLY A 183 -7.89 13.29 12.98
N VAL A 184 -8.09 14.04 11.91
CA VAL A 184 -9.20 13.88 10.97
C VAL A 184 -8.70 13.87 9.52
N CYS A 185 -9.37 13.12 8.66
CA CYS A 185 -9.14 13.13 7.21
C CYS A 185 -10.44 13.46 6.51
N ALA A 186 -10.50 14.57 5.77
CA ALA A 186 -11.64 14.87 4.93
C ALA A 186 -11.49 14.13 3.60
N ALA A 187 -12.49 13.32 3.25
CA ALA A 187 -12.56 12.62 1.97
C ALA A 187 -13.66 13.27 1.12
N ILE A 188 -13.23 14.07 0.15
CA ILE A 188 -14.10 14.84 -0.74
C ILE A 188 -14.31 14.04 -2.02
N ILE A 189 -15.55 13.59 -2.24
CA ILE A 189 -15.92 12.75 -3.37
C ILE A 189 -16.39 13.63 -4.53
N VAL A 190 -15.74 13.50 -5.69
CA VAL A 190 -16.17 14.19 -6.93
C VAL A 190 -16.23 13.14 -8.03
N GLY A 191 -17.45 12.72 -8.39
CA GLY A 191 -17.65 11.61 -9.31
C GLY A 191 -17.13 10.28 -8.74
N LEU A 192 -16.10 9.70 -9.37
CA LEU A 192 -15.44 8.48 -8.91
C LEU A 192 -14.12 8.75 -8.16
N ASP A 193 -13.64 9.99 -8.19
CA ASP A 193 -12.38 10.39 -7.60
C ASP A 193 -12.57 10.90 -6.17
N ARG A 194 -11.48 10.87 -5.40
CA ARG A 194 -11.44 11.45 -4.06
C ARG A 194 -10.22 12.31 -3.83
N SER A 195 -10.45 13.51 -3.29
CA SER A 195 -9.40 14.32 -2.71
C SER A 195 -9.38 14.13 -1.19
N LEU A 196 -8.24 13.71 -0.66
CA LEU A 196 -7.99 13.51 0.77
C LEU A 196 -7.17 14.67 1.34
N ILE A 197 -7.67 15.35 2.36
CA ILE A 197 -6.93 16.34 3.12
C ILE A 197 -6.94 16.00 4.61
N THR A 198 -5.76 15.93 5.21
CA THR A 198 -5.58 15.40 6.57
C THR A 198 -5.07 16.45 7.55
N GLU A 199 -5.76 16.60 8.68
CA GLU A 199 -5.24 17.27 9.87
C GLU A 199 -4.84 16.20 10.88
N LEU A 200 -3.53 16.02 11.12
CA LEU A 200 -3.02 14.91 11.93
C LEU A 200 -3.43 15.01 13.41
N GLY A 201 -3.70 16.21 13.93
CA GLY A 201 -4.03 16.42 15.34
C GLY A 201 -3.04 15.72 16.27
N ALA A 202 -3.54 14.95 17.23
CA ALA A 202 -2.73 14.17 18.17
C ALA A 202 -1.86 13.09 17.50
N ALA A 203 -2.21 12.60 16.30
CA ALA A 203 -1.42 11.59 15.61
C ALA A 203 0.01 12.07 15.33
N GLN A 204 0.20 13.38 15.09
CA GLN A 204 1.52 13.98 14.88
C GLN A 204 2.45 13.90 16.10
N LYS A 205 1.91 13.58 17.28
CA LYS A 205 2.64 13.50 18.54
C LYS A 205 2.94 12.07 18.98
N PHE A 206 2.70 11.07 18.11
CA PHE A 206 3.17 9.72 18.36
C PHE A 206 4.68 9.73 18.59
N SER A 207 5.11 9.30 19.78
CA SER A 207 6.49 9.50 20.20
C SER A 207 7.27 8.19 20.29
N PHE A 208 8.55 8.28 19.95
CA PHE A 208 9.50 7.18 20.10
C PHE A 208 9.60 6.69 21.56
N ASP A 209 9.46 7.61 22.52
CA ASP A 209 9.47 7.26 23.94
C ASP A 209 8.24 6.46 24.36
N PHE A 210 7.07 6.69 23.76
CA PHE A 210 5.91 5.84 23.98
C PHE A 210 6.15 4.42 23.45
N LEU A 211 6.72 4.30 22.24
CA LEU A 211 7.04 3.00 21.63
C LEU A 211 8.01 2.18 22.49
N LYS A 212 9.02 2.83 23.07
CA LYS A 212 10.06 2.17 23.90
C LYS A 212 9.62 1.80 25.32
N LYS A 213 8.44 2.24 25.78
CA LYS A 213 7.96 1.81 27.10
C LYS A 213 7.90 0.29 27.17
N THR A 214 8.29 -0.29 28.29
CA THR A 214 8.42 -1.75 28.45
C THR A 214 7.17 -2.51 28.00
N GLU A 215 5.99 -2.04 28.36
CA GLU A 215 4.72 -2.67 27.99
C GLU A 215 4.38 -2.57 26.50
N LYS A 216 4.87 -1.54 25.81
CA LYS A 216 4.66 -1.35 24.37
C LYS A 216 5.69 -2.10 23.56
N TRP A 217 6.94 -2.08 24.01
CA TRP A 217 8.01 -2.85 23.40
C TRP A 217 7.75 -4.36 23.50
N ALA A 218 7.16 -4.85 24.59
CA ALA A 218 6.73 -6.24 24.69
C ALA A 218 5.76 -6.67 23.56
N LEU A 219 4.95 -5.75 23.02
CA LEU A 219 4.07 -6.03 21.87
C LEU A 219 4.88 -6.16 20.57
N VAL A 220 5.91 -5.34 20.39
CA VAL A 220 6.88 -5.42 19.28
C VAL A 220 7.62 -6.77 19.34
N GLU A 221 8.04 -7.18 20.53
CA GLU A 221 8.71 -8.47 20.76
C GLU A 221 7.78 -9.67 20.51
N LYS A 222 6.49 -9.55 20.85
CA LYS A 222 5.48 -10.60 20.63
C LYS A 222 5.14 -10.78 19.14
N ALA A 223 5.09 -9.70 18.37
CA ALA A 223 4.70 -9.75 16.96
C ALA A 223 5.70 -10.53 16.10
N LYS A 224 5.19 -11.22 15.06
CA LYS A 224 6.01 -11.89 14.03
C LYS A 224 6.01 -11.13 12.71
N PHE A 225 4.92 -10.42 12.45
CA PHE A 225 4.69 -9.62 11.26
C PHE A 225 4.37 -8.18 11.67
N PHE A 226 4.87 -7.22 10.88
CA PHE A 226 4.63 -5.81 11.09
C PHE A 226 4.03 -5.20 9.84
N TYR A 227 3.08 -4.28 10.03
CA TYR A 227 2.61 -3.39 8.99
C TYR A 227 2.76 -1.93 9.43
N ILE A 228 3.66 -1.20 8.78
CA ILE A 228 3.90 0.22 9.07
C ILE A 228 3.55 1.03 7.83
N GLY A 229 2.55 1.90 7.96
CA GLY A 229 2.13 2.76 6.87
C GLY A 229 3.11 3.90 6.61
N GLY A 230 3.34 4.26 5.35
CA GLY A 230 4.25 5.35 4.96
C GLY A 230 3.93 6.69 5.63
N PHE A 231 2.65 7.01 5.86
CA PHE A 231 2.24 8.24 6.56
C PHE A 231 2.83 8.40 7.97
N LEU A 232 3.30 7.34 8.63
CA LEU A 232 3.97 7.47 9.93
C LEU A 232 5.36 8.12 9.81
N LEU A 233 5.97 8.12 8.61
CA LEU A 233 7.27 8.73 8.35
C LEU A 233 7.27 10.25 8.54
N THR A 234 6.13 10.92 8.39
CA THR A 234 6.02 12.36 8.66
C THR A 234 5.90 12.68 10.15
N VAL A 235 5.71 11.66 10.99
CA VAL A 235 5.43 11.81 12.42
C VAL A 235 6.61 11.32 13.26
N SER A 236 7.05 10.10 13.00
CA SER A 236 8.11 9.46 13.80
C SER A 236 8.99 8.56 12.94
N PRO A 237 9.79 9.13 12.02
CA PRO A 237 10.71 8.35 11.18
C PRO A 237 11.70 7.53 12.04
N ASP A 238 12.10 8.04 13.20
CA ASP A 238 12.95 7.32 14.15
C ASP A 238 12.28 6.04 14.68
N SER A 239 10.99 6.08 15.01
CA SER A 239 10.23 4.89 15.43
C SER A 239 10.14 3.86 14.30
N VAL A 240 9.88 4.33 13.08
CA VAL A 240 9.80 3.46 11.89
C VAL A 240 11.13 2.77 11.64
N LEU A 241 12.23 3.53 11.61
CA LEU A 241 13.56 2.98 11.37
C LEU A 241 13.97 2.01 12.48
N TYR A 242 13.72 2.36 13.75
CA TYR A 242 14.07 1.51 14.88
C TYR A 242 13.37 0.15 14.84
N VAL A 243 12.05 0.13 14.58
CA VAL A 243 11.31 -1.13 14.41
C VAL A 243 11.80 -1.89 13.18
N SER A 244 12.12 -1.20 12.08
CA SER A 244 12.59 -1.82 10.84
C SER A 244 13.95 -2.51 11.00
N GLN A 245 14.88 -1.87 11.71
CA GLN A 245 16.18 -2.44 12.07
C GLN A 245 16.01 -3.63 13.02
N TYR A 246 15.14 -3.52 14.03
CA TYR A 246 14.82 -4.63 14.93
C TYR A 246 14.23 -5.82 14.16
N CYS A 247 13.29 -5.60 13.23
CA CYS A 247 12.74 -6.67 12.39
C CYS A 247 13.83 -7.41 11.62
N SER A 248 14.77 -6.66 11.03
CA SER A 248 15.90 -7.23 10.31
C SER A 248 16.82 -8.04 11.22
N SER A 249 17.14 -7.55 12.42
CA SER A 249 18.09 -8.22 13.35
C SER A 249 17.54 -9.51 13.94
N VAL A 250 16.22 -9.61 14.12
CA VAL A 250 15.54 -10.80 14.68
C VAL A 250 14.70 -11.57 13.65
N LYS A 251 14.92 -11.29 12.36
CA LYS A 251 14.33 -12.01 11.21
C LYS A 251 12.79 -12.01 11.12
N LYS A 252 12.14 -11.01 11.72
CA LYS A 252 10.69 -10.79 11.60
C LYS A 252 10.35 -10.13 10.26
N THR A 253 9.10 -10.25 9.83
CA THR A 253 8.65 -9.75 8.52
C THR A 253 8.13 -8.32 8.63
N LEU A 254 8.76 -7.40 7.93
CA LEU A 254 8.31 -6.01 7.80
C LEU A 254 7.57 -5.79 6.47
N VAL A 255 6.32 -5.36 6.59
CA VAL A 255 5.48 -4.91 5.48
C VAL A 255 5.29 -3.39 5.60
N MET A 256 5.48 -2.68 4.50
CA MET A 256 5.21 -1.24 4.43
C MET A 256 4.41 -0.89 3.17
N ASN A 257 3.79 0.29 3.18
CA ASN A 257 3.07 0.85 2.04
C ASN A 257 3.56 2.28 1.79
N LEU A 258 3.76 2.64 0.51
CA LEU A 258 4.19 3.97 0.09
C LEU A 258 3.16 5.05 0.46
N HIS A 259 1.86 4.72 0.39
CA HIS A 259 0.69 5.54 0.75
C HIS A 259 0.48 6.88 0.03
N ALA A 260 1.55 7.57 -0.40
CA ALA A 260 1.45 8.81 -1.14
C ALA A 260 2.75 9.14 -1.89
N THR A 261 2.61 9.83 -3.02
CA THR A 261 3.74 10.27 -3.85
C THR A 261 4.72 11.17 -3.09
N PHE A 262 4.23 12.07 -2.23
CA PHE A 262 5.08 12.98 -1.44
C PHE A 262 5.97 12.26 -0.41
N LEU A 263 5.65 11.00 -0.06
CA LEU A 263 6.45 10.21 0.88
C LEU A 263 7.64 9.52 0.21
N CYS A 264 7.62 9.40 -1.13
CA CYS A 264 8.60 8.62 -1.88
C CYS A 264 10.03 9.15 -1.72
N ASP A 265 10.20 10.47 -1.54
CA ASP A 265 11.50 11.08 -1.25
C ASP A 265 12.07 10.63 0.11
N ILE A 266 11.21 10.40 1.11
CA ILE A 266 11.63 9.91 2.43
C ILE A 266 12.03 8.44 2.35
N PHE A 267 11.30 7.62 1.58
CA PHE A 267 11.70 6.24 1.31
C PHE A 267 13.03 6.16 0.56
N ALA A 268 13.27 7.08 -0.37
CA ALA A 268 14.48 7.17 -1.18
C ALA A 268 15.72 7.70 -0.42
N ASP A 269 15.54 8.27 0.78
CA ASP A 269 16.66 8.84 1.54
C ASP A 269 17.68 7.76 1.94
N GLN A 270 18.85 7.80 1.30
CA GLN A 270 19.96 6.90 1.57
C GLN A 270 20.52 7.02 2.99
N LYS A 271 20.38 8.19 3.63
CA LYS A 271 20.82 8.39 5.02
C LYS A 271 19.89 7.70 6.00
N LEU A 272 18.58 7.73 5.73
CA LEU A 272 17.60 6.97 6.49
C LEU A 272 17.77 5.47 6.26
N GLY A 273 18.05 5.08 5.01
CA GLY A 273 18.32 3.68 4.65
C GLY A 273 17.14 2.76 4.91
N LEU A 274 15.90 3.26 4.82
CA LEU A 274 14.71 2.50 5.21
C LEU A 274 14.42 1.31 4.29
N LEU A 275 14.52 1.51 2.97
CA LEU A 275 14.14 0.51 1.96
C LEU A 275 14.83 -0.84 2.17
N GLN A 276 16.09 -0.86 2.63
CA GLN A 276 16.87 -2.08 2.84
C GLN A 276 16.32 -3.01 3.93
N HIS A 277 15.39 -2.54 4.76
CA HIS A 277 14.78 -3.31 5.84
C HIS A 277 13.40 -3.87 5.46
N ILE A 278 12.79 -3.42 4.37
CA ILE A 278 11.42 -3.77 3.99
C ILE A 278 11.42 -5.12 3.26
N ASP A 279 10.64 -6.08 3.78
CA ASP A 279 10.44 -7.39 3.15
C ASP A 279 9.34 -7.36 2.09
N ILE A 280 8.23 -6.65 2.37
CA ILE A 280 7.11 -6.51 1.44
C ILE A 280 6.74 -5.03 1.32
N LEU A 281 6.79 -4.49 0.10
CA LEU A 281 6.44 -3.09 -0.18
C LEU A 281 5.18 -3.03 -1.05
N PHE A 282 4.17 -2.34 -0.55
CA PHE A 282 2.96 -1.98 -1.29
C PHE A 282 3.03 -0.56 -1.83
N GLY A 283 2.31 -0.32 -2.91
CA GLY A 283 1.98 1.01 -3.40
C GLY A 283 0.99 0.95 -4.58
N ASN A 284 0.65 2.10 -5.12
CA ASN A 284 -0.05 2.20 -6.40
C ASN A 284 0.91 2.60 -7.54
N GLY A 285 0.40 2.69 -8.77
CA GLY A 285 1.18 3.08 -9.95
C GLY A 285 1.84 4.46 -9.84
N ASP A 286 1.12 5.46 -9.32
CA ASP A 286 1.64 6.84 -9.18
C ASP A 286 2.75 6.91 -8.14
N GLU A 287 2.58 6.22 -7.01
CA GLU A 287 3.58 6.07 -5.97
C GLU A 287 4.81 5.30 -6.46
N ALA A 288 4.63 4.27 -7.28
CA ALA A 288 5.73 3.53 -7.90
C ALA A 288 6.56 4.44 -8.83
N GLN A 289 5.91 5.26 -9.65
CA GLN A 289 6.60 6.24 -10.49
C GLN A 289 7.33 7.31 -9.67
N ALA A 290 6.69 7.82 -8.62
CA ALA A 290 7.30 8.78 -7.72
C ALA A 290 8.55 8.20 -7.02
N LEU A 291 8.47 6.97 -6.52
CA LEU A 291 9.62 6.26 -5.93
C LEU A 291 10.73 6.04 -6.96
N ALA A 292 10.39 5.56 -8.17
CA ALA A 292 11.35 5.33 -9.24
C ALA A 292 12.14 6.61 -9.56
N LYS A 293 11.44 7.74 -9.66
CA LYS A 293 12.06 9.06 -9.85
C LYS A 293 12.97 9.44 -8.67
N ALA A 294 12.49 9.27 -7.44
CA ALA A 294 13.22 9.65 -6.23
C ALA A 294 14.53 8.87 -6.04
N ILE A 295 14.56 7.58 -6.43
CA ILE A 295 15.77 6.75 -6.38
C ILE A 295 16.57 6.74 -7.68
N GLY A 296 16.16 7.52 -8.69
CA GLY A 296 16.89 7.70 -9.95
C GLY A 296 16.84 6.51 -10.91
N LEU A 297 15.78 5.70 -10.88
CA LEU A 297 15.57 4.65 -11.88
C LEU A 297 15.25 5.26 -13.24
N LYS A 298 15.73 4.62 -14.31
CA LYS A 298 15.42 5.00 -15.70
C LYS A 298 14.22 4.24 -16.28
N SER A 299 13.68 3.30 -15.52
CA SER A 299 12.55 2.47 -15.92
C SER A 299 11.31 3.30 -16.28
N VAL A 300 10.58 2.85 -17.31
CA VAL A 300 9.45 3.59 -17.88
C VAL A 300 8.10 2.98 -17.49
N THR A 301 8.03 1.66 -17.27
CA THR A 301 6.78 0.98 -16.96
C THR A 301 6.68 0.59 -15.49
N ILE A 302 5.46 0.54 -14.93
CA ILE A 302 5.24 0.11 -13.53
C ILE A 302 5.77 -1.31 -13.29
N LYS A 303 5.67 -2.17 -14.31
CA LYS A 303 6.20 -3.53 -14.31
C LYS A 303 7.71 -3.56 -14.10
N ASP A 304 8.46 -2.76 -14.85
CA ASP A 304 9.92 -2.69 -14.75
C ASP A 304 10.35 -2.05 -13.43
N ILE A 305 9.63 -0.99 -13.00
CA ILE A 305 9.84 -0.36 -11.69
C ILE A 305 9.68 -1.40 -10.57
N ALA A 306 8.64 -2.24 -10.61
CA ALA A 306 8.42 -3.27 -9.60
C ALA A 306 9.62 -4.23 -9.50
N VAL A 307 10.16 -4.67 -10.64
CA VAL A 307 11.33 -5.56 -10.70
C VAL A 307 12.56 -4.88 -10.12
N GLU A 308 12.88 -3.66 -10.54
CA GLU A 308 14.05 -2.93 -10.06
C GLU A 308 13.96 -2.63 -8.55
N VAL A 309 12.79 -2.21 -8.05
CA VAL A 309 12.57 -1.97 -6.61
C VAL A 309 12.71 -3.26 -5.80
N ALA A 310 12.22 -4.39 -6.32
CA ALA A 310 12.38 -5.69 -5.67
C ALA A 310 13.84 -6.15 -5.60
N SER A 311 14.69 -5.67 -6.53
CA SER A 311 16.13 -5.96 -6.59
C SER A 311 17.01 -4.98 -5.82
N LEU A 312 16.47 -3.90 -5.24
CA LEU A 312 17.28 -2.97 -4.42
C LEU A 312 17.95 -3.68 -3.23
N PRO A 313 19.11 -3.20 -2.75
CA PRO A 313 19.81 -3.79 -1.62
C PRO A 313 18.90 -4.05 -0.41
N LYS A 314 19.14 -5.16 0.28
CA LYS A 314 18.37 -5.59 1.44
C LYS A 314 19.28 -6.20 2.50
N VAL A 315 19.09 -5.78 3.75
CA VAL A 315 19.91 -6.21 4.90
C VAL A 315 19.62 -7.65 5.27
N ASN A 316 18.35 -8.03 5.35
CA ASN A 316 17.97 -9.41 5.62
C ASN A 316 18.02 -10.23 4.32
N SER A 317 19.07 -11.03 4.13
CA SER A 317 19.28 -11.88 2.95
C SER A 317 18.56 -13.23 3.00
N ASP A 318 17.91 -13.60 4.11
CA ASP A 318 17.20 -14.88 4.25
C ASP A 318 15.93 -14.96 3.39
N ARG A 319 15.41 -13.82 2.95
CA ARG A 319 14.20 -13.73 2.12
C ARG A 319 14.29 -12.58 1.11
N PRO A 320 13.87 -12.79 -0.14
CA PRO A 320 13.84 -11.73 -1.15
C PRO A 320 12.79 -10.67 -0.79
N ARG A 321 12.95 -9.45 -1.33
CA ARG A 321 11.88 -8.45 -1.27
C ARG A 321 10.74 -8.86 -2.19
N ILE A 322 9.52 -8.61 -1.75
CA ILE A 322 8.31 -8.68 -2.58
C ILE A 322 7.79 -7.26 -2.76
N VAL A 323 7.53 -6.85 -4.01
CA VAL A 323 6.93 -5.56 -4.34
C VAL A 323 5.58 -5.81 -4.97
N ILE A 324 4.55 -5.12 -4.49
CA ILE A 324 3.17 -5.25 -4.98
C ILE A 324 2.64 -3.86 -5.31
N PHE A 325 2.46 -3.58 -6.61
CA PHE A 325 1.92 -2.33 -7.10
C PHE A 325 0.54 -2.52 -7.71
N THR A 326 -0.45 -1.88 -7.10
CA THR A 326 -1.84 -1.86 -7.56
C THR A 326 -2.08 -0.74 -8.56
N GLN A 327 -3.08 -0.89 -9.44
CA GLN A 327 -3.38 0.10 -10.48
C GLN A 327 -4.89 0.30 -10.67
N GLY A 328 -5.64 0.32 -9.56
CA GLY A 328 -7.10 0.43 -9.60
C GLY A 328 -7.73 -0.73 -10.36
N LYS A 329 -8.32 -0.45 -11.53
CA LYS A 329 -8.92 -1.45 -12.42
C LYS A 329 -7.90 -2.20 -13.28
N ASP A 330 -6.70 -1.65 -13.43
CA ASP A 330 -5.63 -2.25 -14.22
C ASP A 330 -4.89 -3.33 -13.40
N PRO A 331 -4.14 -4.23 -14.06
CA PRO A 331 -3.52 -5.35 -13.39
C PRO A 331 -2.60 -4.95 -12.22
N THR A 332 -2.61 -5.75 -11.16
CA THR A 332 -1.63 -5.61 -10.08
C THR A 332 -0.32 -6.28 -10.48
N TYR A 333 0.81 -5.60 -10.31
CA TYR A 333 2.14 -6.17 -10.53
C TYR A 333 2.75 -6.67 -9.23
N ILE A 334 3.29 -7.88 -9.26
CA ILE A 334 3.96 -8.53 -8.13
C ILE A 334 5.36 -8.91 -8.57
N ALA A 335 6.39 -8.32 -7.97
CA ALA A 335 7.77 -8.56 -8.31
C ALA A 335 8.57 -9.13 -7.13
N THR A 336 9.37 -10.15 -7.42
CA THR A 336 10.31 -10.73 -6.47
C THR A 336 11.38 -11.52 -7.23
N GLU A 337 12.61 -11.55 -6.72
CA GLU A 337 13.72 -12.33 -7.31
C GLU A 337 13.95 -12.07 -8.82
N GLY A 338 13.83 -10.82 -9.25
CA GLY A 338 13.99 -10.42 -10.66
C GLY A 338 12.86 -10.89 -11.59
N LYS A 339 11.80 -11.51 -11.05
CA LYS A 339 10.61 -11.94 -11.78
C LYS A 339 9.45 -11.03 -11.45
N VAL A 340 8.52 -10.91 -12.39
CA VAL A 340 7.27 -10.18 -12.21
C VAL A 340 6.09 -11.00 -12.72
N GLN A 341 5.05 -11.03 -11.90
CA GLN A 341 3.75 -11.58 -12.23
C GLN A 341 2.76 -10.43 -12.38
N GLU A 342 1.92 -10.54 -13.39
CA GLU A 342 0.78 -9.66 -13.61
C GLU A 342 -0.48 -10.39 -13.14
N MET A 343 -1.30 -9.70 -12.34
CA MET A 343 -2.55 -10.21 -11.82
C MET A 343 -3.71 -9.32 -12.29
N PRO A 344 -4.50 -9.77 -13.28
CA PRO A 344 -5.68 -9.04 -13.74
C PRO A 344 -6.68 -8.82 -12.61
N VAL A 345 -7.35 -7.66 -12.61
CA VAL A 345 -8.44 -7.35 -11.69
C VAL A 345 -9.76 -7.74 -12.35
N ASP A 346 -10.62 -8.49 -11.63
CA ASP A 346 -11.93 -8.85 -12.18
C ASP A 346 -12.80 -7.61 -12.28
N PRO A 347 -13.48 -7.38 -13.43
CA PRO A 347 -14.43 -6.29 -13.55
C PRO A 347 -15.52 -6.38 -12.48
N ILE A 348 -15.88 -5.24 -11.92
CA ILE A 348 -17.05 -5.08 -11.05
C ILE A 348 -18.09 -4.23 -11.78
N ASP A 349 -19.36 -4.55 -11.59
CA ASP A 349 -20.45 -3.72 -12.09
C ASP A 349 -20.34 -2.31 -11.46
N PRO A 350 -20.25 -1.23 -12.26
CA PRO A 350 -20.16 0.13 -11.75
C PRO A 350 -21.28 0.52 -10.79
N SER A 351 -22.47 -0.08 -10.91
CA SER A 351 -23.60 0.17 -10.00
C SER A 351 -23.39 -0.37 -8.58
N LEU A 352 -22.44 -1.29 -8.40
CA LEU A 352 -22.05 -1.82 -7.09
C LEU A 352 -20.95 -0.99 -6.43
N ILE A 353 -20.24 -0.15 -7.20
CA ILE A 353 -19.19 0.73 -6.66
C ILE A 353 -19.87 1.87 -5.90
N LYS A 354 -19.73 1.86 -4.57
CA LYS A 354 -20.18 2.97 -3.72
C LYS A 354 -19.04 3.90 -3.36
N ASP A 355 -17.86 3.34 -3.12
CA ASP A 355 -16.72 4.10 -2.64
C ASP A 355 -15.39 3.41 -2.96
N THR A 356 -14.43 4.13 -3.54
CA THR A 356 -13.06 3.63 -3.76
C THR A 356 -12.13 3.84 -2.56
N ASN A 357 -12.54 4.60 -1.54
CA ASN A 357 -11.78 4.90 -0.35
C ASN A 357 -11.51 3.63 0.48
N GLY A 358 -10.25 3.44 0.86
CA GLY A 358 -9.83 2.29 1.66
C GLY A 358 -9.78 0.96 0.89
N CYS A 359 -10.00 0.93 -0.42
CA CYS A 359 -9.81 -0.28 -1.24
C CYS A 359 -8.36 -0.78 -1.19
N GLY A 360 -7.39 0.13 -1.25
CA GLY A 360 -5.97 -0.19 -1.08
C GLY A 360 -5.67 -0.74 0.32
N ASP A 361 -6.20 -0.09 1.37
CA ASP A 361 -6.07 -0.57 2.75
C ASP A 361 -6.68 -1.96 2.93
N ALA A 362 -7.84 -2.19 2.33
CA ALA A 362 -8.54 -3.47 2.37
C ALA A 362 -7.75 -4.56 1.64
N PHE A 363 -7.17 -4.24 0.49
CA PHE A 363 -6.28 -5.15 -0.24
C PHE A 363 -5.11 -5.59 0.63
N VAL A 364 -4.44 -4.63 1.29
CA VAL A 364 -3.33 -4.92 2.21
C VAL A 364 -3.81 -5.74 3.41
N GLY A 365 -4.94 -5.38 4.03
CA GLY A 365 -5.52 -6.13 5.14
C GLY A 365 -5.84 -7.58 4.77
N GLY A 366 -6.41 -7.81 3.59
CA GLY A 366 -6.67 -9.15 3.06
C GLY A 366 -5.40 -9.94 2.83
N PHE A 367 -4.39 -9.32 2.23
CA PHE A 367 -3.07 -9.91 2.07
C PHE A 367 -2.45 -10.32 3.40
N LEU A 368 -2.42 -9.40 4.37
CA LEU A 368 -1.85 -9.62 5.70
C LEU A 368 -2.55 -10.75 6.45
N SER A 369 -3.88 -10.89 6.31
CA SER A 369 -4.65 -11.95 6.96
C SER A 369 -4.17 -13.35 6.57
N GLN A 370 -3.78 -13.56 5.31
CA GLN A 370 -3.29 -14.84 4.82
C GLN A 370 -1.78 -14.99 5.05
N LEU A 371 -1.03 -13.89 4.97
CA LEU A 371 0.42 -13.87 5.23
C LEU A 371 0.73 -14.40 6.63
N VAL A 372 0.02 -13.92 7.65
CA VAL A 372 0.26 -14.33 9.06
C VAL A 372 -0.10 -15.79 9.33
N GLN A 373 -0.93 -16.38 8.47
CA GLN A 373 -1.30 -17.80 8.50
C GLN A 373 -0.28 -18.70 7.77
N GLY A 374 0.73 -18.11 7.11
CA GLY A 374 1.73 -18.85 6.32
C GLY A 374 1.20 -19.36 4.99
N LYS A 375 0.13 -18.74 4.45
CA LYS A 375 -0.45 -19.11 3.15
C LYS A 375 0.47 -18.70 2.00
N PRO A 376 0.39 -19.38 0.84
CA PRO A 376 1.18 -19.00 -0.32
C PRO A 376 0.78 -17.61 -0.84
N LEU A 377 1.71 -16.95 -1.54
CA LEU A 377 1.53 -15.60 -2.07
C LEU A 377 0.25 -15.44 -2.92
N SER A 378 -0.10 -16.46 -3.70
CA SER A 378 -1.34 -16.48 -4.50
C SER A 378 -2.59 -16.34 -3.65
N GLU A 379 -2.65 -16.99 -2.49
CA GLU A 379 -3.79 -16.90 -1.56
C GLU A 379 -3.82 -15.54 -0.86
N CYS A 380 -2.66 -14.97 -0.51
CA CYS A 380 -2.59 -13.61 0.03
C CYS A 380 -3.16 -12.59 -0.96
N LEU A 381 -2.77 -12.68 -2.24
CA LEU A 381 -3.27 -11.81 -3.30
C LEU A 381 -4.77 -12.03 -3.57
N ARG A 382 -5.24 -13.27 -3.58
CA ARG A 382 -6.66 -13.62 -3.73
C ARG A 382 -7.50 -13.00 -2.62
N CYS A 383 -7.04 -13.08 -1.38
CA CYS A 383 -7.73 -12.50 -0.23
C CYS A 383 -7.70 -10.96 -0.24
N GLY A 384 -6.59 -10.36 -0.65
CA GLY A 384 -6.51 -8.91 -0.86
C GLY A 384 -7.55 -8.42 -1.88
N ARG A 385 -7.67 -9.09 -3.02
CA ARG A 385 -8.70 -8.78 -4.03
C ARG A 385 -10.12 -8.93 -3.48
N TYR A 386 -10.37 -10.02 -2.76
CA TYR A 386 -11.66 -10.23 -2.10
C TYR A 386 -12.00 -9.07 -1.16
N ALA A 387 -11.07 -8.69 -0.28
CA ALA A 387 -11.30 -7.62 0.68
C ALA A 387 -11.55 -6.27 0.01
N ALA A 388 -10.77 -5.92 -1.03
CA ALA A 388 -11.00 -4.71 -1.81
C ALA A 388 -12.35 -4.73 -2.53
N LYS A 389 -12.76 -5.89 -3.09
CA LYS A 389 -14.06 -6.06 -3.74
C LYS A 389 -15.22 -5.97 -2.75
N VAL A 390 -15.05 -6.38 -1.50
CA VAL A 390 -16.06 -6.14 -0.46
C VAL A 390 -16.13 -4.63 -0.17
N VAL A 391 -15.00 -4.02 0.23
CA VAL A 391 -14.97 -2.63 0.69
C VAL A 391 -15.47 -1.63 -0.37
N ILE A 392 -15.19 -1.86 -1.66
CA ILE A 392 -15.63 -0.94 -2.73
C ILE A 392 -17.17 -0.81 -2.83
N GLN A 393 -17.91 -1.75 -2.25
CA GLN A 393 -19.37 -1.80 -2.23
C GLN A 393 -20.00 -1.18 -0.96
N HIS A 394 -19.19 -0.59 -0.09
CA HIS A 394 -19.60 0.15 1.10
C HIS A 394 -19.02 1.56 1.09
N PHE A 395 -19.45 2.43 2.00
CA PHE A 395 -18.84 3.75 2.19
C PHE A 395 -17.68 3.65 3.19
N GLY A 396 -16.52 4.21 2.82
CA GLY A 396 -15.25 4.09 3.52
C GLY A 396 -14.76 2.65 3.63
N CYS A 397 -13.74 2.44 4.47
CA CYS A 397 -13.25 1.09 4.78
C CYS A 397 -14.18 0.40 5.79
N THR A 398 -15.35 -0.03 5.31
CA THR A 398 -16.36 -0.76 6.08
C THR A 398 -16.74 -2.06 5.38
N PHE A 399 -17.28 -3.00 6.16
CA PHE A 399 -17.54 -4.39 5.75
C PHE A 399 -18.57 -5.00 6.70
N ASP A 400 -19.21 -6.09 6.26
CA ASP A 400 -20.19 -6.84 7.05
C ASP A 400 -19.54 -7.57 8.23
N GLU A 401 -20.36 -8.04 9.19
CA GLU A 401 -19.89 -8.64 10.44
C GLU A 401 -18.94 -9.84 10.22
N ARG A 402 -19.18 -10.65 9.19
CA ARG A 402 -18.38 -11.84 8.87
C ARG A 402 -17.88 -11.83 7.43
N PRO A 403 -16.63 -12.25 7.20
CA PRO A 403 -16.15 -12.50 5.86
C PRO A 403 -16.74 -13.79 5.30
N ASP A 404 -16.92 -13.81 3.99
CA ASP A 404 -17.29 -14.97 3.17
C ASP A 404 -16.13 -15.35 2.22
N PHE A 405 -14.91 -15.28 2.74
CA PHE A 405 -13.72 -15.69 2.01
C PHE A 405 -13.48 -17.18 2.24
N VAL A 406 -13.76 -17.98 1.22
CA VAL A 406 -13.54 -19.45 1.21
C VAL A 406 -12.19 -19.80 0.60
#